data_AF-A0A2N6NA72-F1
#
_entry.id   AF-A0A2N6NA72-F1
#
_cell.length_a   1.000
_cell.length_b   1.000
_cell.length_c   1.000
_cell.angle_alpha   90.00
_cell.angle_beta   90.00
_cell.angle_gamma   90.00
#
_symmetry.space_group_name_H-M   'P 1'
#
loop_
_entity.id
_entity.type
_entity.pdbx_description
1 polymer ?
#
loop_
_entity_poly.entity_id
_entity_poly.type
_entity_poly.pdbx_seq_one_letter_code
_entity_poly.pdbx_strand_id
1 'polypeptide(L)'
;MDCLFELSNDEQFMQNLNGKLSAASEYLQERNDVALHLLLSSPTRSFLLALCRRISHLDGVSARTLEFYRQQAAEAERSGVARLSSGQLQQAYQRMQQVTSSSLVPVAEFEKMLNTLNHDINQVYAVYLPALLRQASHPPQGKQIDMRIKSSQAQMEAVMLLSRHVPPAFMSLVKKLFVDDLGPIRAQLDPAALFFADFTALGVQDDKASLAARAARNGGGPYYDSFKRVELQRGTRGAKPWRRCVRCPTLMEDVSPNRPGVTYVLAPQRKCSCGGSWGLLTKDKMVL
;
A
#
# COMPACT_ATOMS: atom_id res chain seq x y z
N MET A 1 19.90 6.76 3.49
CA MET A 1 18.43 6.87 3.42
C MET A 1 17.99 5.68 2.60
N ASP A 2 17.75 4.54 3.25
CA ASP A 2 17.74 3.23 2.59
C ASP A 2 16.57 3.07 1.62
N CYS A 3 16.80 3.36 0.34
CA CYS A 3 15.81 3.22 -0.71
C CYS A 3 16.45 2.79 -2.03
N LEU A 4 15.64 2.19 -2.90
CA LEU A 4 16.10 1.66 -4.20
C LEU A 4 16.76 2.74 -5.08
N PHE A 5 16.34 4.00 -4.98
CA PHE A 5 16.98 5.09 -5.74
C PHE A 5 18.36 5.47 -5.22
N GLU A 6 18.63 5.31 -3.92
CA GLU A 6 19.99 5.47 -3.38
C GLU A 6 20.87 4.36 -3.94
N LEU A 7 20.39 3.11 -3.89
CA LEU A 7 21.10 1.95 -4.44
C LEU A 7 21.38 2.08 -5.95
N SER A 8 20.45 2.64 -6.74
CA SER A 8 20.69 2.94 -8.15
C SER A 8 21.89 3.87 -8.40
N ASN A 9 22.23 4.74 -7.46
CA ASN A 9 23.34 5.70 -7.57
C ASN A 9 24.58 5.25 -6.78
N ASP A 10 24.51 4.12 -6.08
CA ASP A 10 25.62 3.58 -5.30
C ASP A 10 26.57 2.82 -6.23
N GLU A 11 27.74 3.40 -6.49
CA GLU A 11 28.75 2.83 -7.39
C GLU A 11 29.21 1.44 -6.94
N GLN A 12 29.39 1.23 -5.64
CA GLN A 12 29.88 -0.04 -5.09
C GLN A 12 28.81 -1.13 -5.25
N PHE A 13 27.55 -0.81 -4.93
CA PHE A 13 26.43 -1.71 -5.16
C PHE A 13 26.30 -2.07 -6.64
N MET A 14 26.34 -1.09 -7.54
CA MET A 14 26.20 -1.32 -8.98
C MET A 14 27.38 -2.11 -9.57
N GLN A 15 28.61 -1.89 -9.09
CA GLN A 15 29.77 -2.72 -9.45
C GLN A 15 29.60 -4.17 -9.00
N ASN A 16 29.17 -4.39 -7.75
CA ASN A 16 28.89 -5.72 -7.22
C ASN A 16 27.79 -6.43 -8.01
N LEU A 17 26.71 -5.71 -8.33
CA LEU A 17 25.60 -6.21 -9.14
C LEU A 17 26.07 -6.59 -10.55
N ASN A 18 27.02 -5.84 -11.13
CA ASN A 18 27.60 -6.18 -12.43
C ASN A 18 28.41 -7.48 -12.41
N GLY A 19 29.08 -7.78 -11.29
CA GLY A 19 29.83 -9.01 -11.07
C GLY A 19 28.99 -10.19 -10.59
N LYS A 20 28.77 -10.28 -9.27
CA LYS A 20 28.10 -11.42 -8.61
C LYS A 20 26.99 -10.93 -7.67
N LEU A 21 25.80 -11.52 -7.79
CA LEU A 21 24.63 -11.11 -7.00
C LEU A 21 24.83 -11.39 -5.50
N SER A 22 25.66 -12.38 -5.16
CA SER A 22 26.07 -12.65 -3.77
C SER A 22 26.83 -11.47 -3.17
N ALA A 23 27.77 -10.87 -3.90
CA ALA A 23 28.54 -9.70 -3.43
C ALA A 23 27.61 -8.49 -3.23
N ALA A 24 26.63 -8.29 -4.11
CA ALA A 24 25.63 -7.25 -3.93
C ALA A 24 24.74 -7.53 -2.71
N SER A 25 24.37 -8.79 -2.48
CA SER A 25 23.57 -9.20 -1.31
C SER A 25 24.33 -9.03 0.01
N GLU A 26 25.62 -9.39 0.05
CA GLU A 26 26.51 -9.18 1.19
C GLU A 26 26.66 -7.69 1.51
N TYR A 27 26.86 -6.86 0.48
CA TYR A 27 26.93 -5.40 0.64
C TYR A 27 25.64 -4.80 1.24
N LEU A 28 24.46 -5.23 0.77
CA LEU A 28 23.18 -4.81 1.35
C LEU A 28 23.02 -5.31 2.80
N GLN A 29 23.50 -6.51 3.10
CA GLN A 29 23.47 -7.07 4.45
C GLN A 29 24.31 -6.26 5.43
N GLU A 30 25.54 -5.89 5.05
CA GLU A 30 26.43 -5.03 5.85
C GLU A 30 25.80 -3.67 6.16
N ARG A 31 25.08 -3.10 5.19
CA ARG A 31 24.36 -1.83 5.34
C ARG A 31 23.02 -1.94 6.06
N ASN A 32 22.58 -3.15 6.38
CA ASN A 32 21.25 -3.43 6.90
C ASN A 32 20.11 -2.92 5.99
N ASP A 33 20.34 -2.85 4.68
CA ASP A 33 19.33 -2.47 3.69
C ASP A 33 18.54 -3.70 3.24
N VAL A 34 17.21 -3.61 3.34
CA VAL A 34 16.27 -4.69 2.97
C VAL A 34 15.34 -4.31 1.82
N ALA A 35 15.50 -3.12 1.23
CA ALA A 35 14.58 -2.56 0.24
C ALA A 35 14.44 -3.49 -0.98
N LEU A 36 15.56 -4.01 -1.49
CA LEU A 36 15.58 -4.96 -2.60
C LEU A 36 14.87 -6.27 -2.23
N HIS A 37 15.19 -6.87 -1.08
CA HIS A 37 14.59 -8.14 -0.65
C HIS A 37 13.09 -8.03 -0.42
N LEU A 38 12.64 -6.92 0.16
CA LEU A 38 11.23 -6.63 0.31
C LEU A 38 10.54 -6.56 -1.04
N LEU A 39 11.10 -5.86 -2.03
CA LEU A 39 10.52 -5.78 -3.36
C LEU A 39 10.57 -7.11 -4.14
N LEU A 40 11.60 -7.93 -3.91
CA LEU A 40 11.76 -9.25 -4.55
C LEU A 40 10.93 -10.36 -3.88
N SER A 41 10.23 -10.07 -2.78
CA SER A 41 9.30 -11.02 -2.15
C SER A 41 7.84 -10.89 -2.64
N SER A 42 7.16 -12.01 -2.94
CA SER A 42 5.79 -11.96 -3.46
C SER A 42 4.73 -11.44 -2.48
N PRO A 43 4.77 -11.71 -1.16
CA PRO A 43 3.84 -11.12 -0.21
C PRO A 43 3.88 -9.59 -0.24
N THR A 44 5.08 -9.01 -0.23
CA THR A 44 5.25 -7.56 -0.27
C THR A 44 4.78 -6.97 -1.59
N ARG A 45 5.18 -7.53 -2.75
CA ARG A 45 4.69 -7.05 -4.05
C ARG A 45 3.18 -7.14 -4.17
N SER A 46 2.60 -8.26 -3.75
CA SER A 46 1.15 -8.47 -3.80
C SER A 46 0.41 -7.47 -2.92
N PHE A 47 0.96 -7.18 -1.75
CA PHE A 47 0.45 -6.14 -0.87
C PHE A 47 0.55 -4.75 -1.51
N LEU A 48 1.71 -4.37 -2.06
CA LEU A 48 1.89 -3.09 -2.74
C LEU A 48 0.97 -2.93 -3.96
N LEU A 49 0.83 -3.97 -4.80
CA LEU A 49 -0.11 -3.99 -5.91
C LEU A 49 -1.56 -3.80 -5.44
N ALA A 50 -1.96 -4.47 -4.35
CA ALA A 50 -3.28 -4.31 -3.77
C ALA A 50 -3.50 -2.87 -3.26
N LEU A 51 -2.48 -2.23 -2.68
CA LEU A 51 -2.53 -0.83 -2.28
C LEU A 51 -2.69 0.11 -3.49
N CYS A 52 -1.89 -0.04 -4.55
CA CYS A 52 -2.01 0.78 -5.76
C CYS A 52 -3.42 0.70 -6.35
N ARG A 53 -3.94 -0.51 -6.55
CA ARG A 53 -5.29 -0.74 -7.06
C ARG A 53 -6.37 -0.15 -6.17
N ARG A 54 -6.17 -0.21 -4.85
CA ARG A 54 -7.09 0.39 -3.89
C ARG A 54 -7.08 1.92 -3.99
N ILE A 55 -5.92 2.55 -4.15
CA ILE A 55 -5.81 4.00 -4.33
C ILE A 55 -6.51 4.41 -5.63
N SER A 56 -6.22 3.75 -6.76
CA SER A 56 -6.88 4.01 -8.05
C SER A 56 -8.40 3.81 -7.99
N HIS A 57 -8.86 2.81 -7.24
CA HIS A 57 -10.29 2.59 -7.01
C HIS A 57 -10.93 3.73 -6.20
N LEU A 58 -10.28 4.18 -5.12
CA LEU A 58 -10.77 5.30 -4.30
C LEU A 58 -10.84 6.59 -5.13
N ASP A 59 -9.84 6.84 -5.98
CA ASP A 59 -9.82 7.96 -6.91
C ASP A 59 -11.04 7.91 -7.85
N GLY A 60 -11.23 6.81 -8.57
CA GLY A 60 -12.35 6.66 -9.50
C GLY A 60 -13.73 6.72 -8.82
N VAL A 61 -13.88 6.16 -7.62
CA VAL A 61 -15.14 6.27 -6.85
C VAL A 61 -15.39 7.70 -6.41
N SER A 62 -14.38 8.41 -5.92
CA SER A 62 -14.51 9.80 -5.49
C SER A 62 -14.89 10.71 -6.66
N ALA A 63 -14.24 10.55 -7.82
CA ALA A 63 -14.55 11.30 -9.04
C ALA A 63 -16.01 11.10 -9.49
N ARG A 64 -16.48 9.85 -9.59
CA ARG A 64 -17.87 9.54 -9.97
C ARG A 64 -18.89 10.11 -8.99
N THR A 65 -18.58 10.04 -7.71
CA THR A 65 -19.47 10.53 -6.65
C THR A 65 -19.58 12.05 -6.67
N LEU A 66 -18.48 12.75 -6.92
CA LEU A 66 -18.48 14.20 -7.03
C LEU A 66 -19.22 14.67 -8.28
N GLU A 67 -19.10 13.95 -9.38
CA GLU A 67 -19.87 14.22 -10.60
C GLU A 67 -21.38 14.07 -10.36
N PHE A 68 -21.80 13.04 -9.65
CA PHE A 68 -23.20 12.91 -9.25
C PHE A 68 -23.69 14.07 -8.38
N TYR A 69 -22.89 14.52 -7.41
CA TYR A 69 -23.27 15.68 -6.61
C TYR A 69 -23.40 16.95 -7.45
N ARG A 70 -22.56 17.13 -8.49
CA ARG A 70 -22.72 18.24 -9.45
C ARG A 70 -24.02 18.11 -10.24
N GLN A 71 -24.34 16.93 -10.75
CA GLN A 71 -25.56 16.69 -11.51
C GLN A 71 -26.83 16.92 -10.67
N GLN A 72 -26.85 16.43 -9.43
CA GLN A 72 -27.96 16.68 -8.51
C GLN A 72 -28.14 18.15 -8.16
N ALA A 73 -27.05 18.90 -8.00
CA ALA A 73 -27.13 20.34 -7.76
C ALA A 73 -27.78 21.05 -8.96
N ALA A 74 -27.36 20.73 -10.18
CA ALA A 74 -27.94 21.27 -11.41
C ALA A 74 -29.43 20.89 -11.59
N GLU A 75 -29.82 19.66 -11.23
CA GLU A 75 -31.23 19.23 -11.24
C GLU A 75 -32.08 19.96 -10.20
N ALA A 76 -31.54 20.19 -9.00
CA ALA A 76 -32.22 20.94 -7.94
C ALA A 76 -32.46 22.41 -8.35
N GLU A 77 -31.49 23.04 -9.01
CA GLU A 77 -31.63 24.39 -9.58
C GLU A 77 -32.74 24.45 -10.63
N ARG A 78 -32.85 23.42 -11.49
CA ARG A 78 -33.87 23.36 -12.55
C ARG A 78 -35.28 23.03 -12.05
N SER A 79 -35.39 22.21 -11.01
CA SER A 79 -36.67 21.69 -10.51
C SER A 79 -37.22 22.42 -9.28
N GLY A 80 -36.42 23.26 -8.62
CA GLY A 80 -36.78 23.94 -7.37
C GLY A 80 -36.93 23.02 -6.15
N VAL A 81 -36.75 21.70 -6.33
CA VAL A 81 -36.86 20.71 -5.25
C VAL A 81 -35.47 20.29 -4.81
N ALA A 82 -35.05 20.79 -3.64
CA ALA A 82 -33.77 20.42 -3.05
C ALA A 82 -33.76 18.96 -2.57
N ARG A 83 -33.13 18.07 -3.35
CA ARG A 83 -32.76 16.73 -2.87
C ARG A 83 -31.47 16.86 -2.04
N LEU A 84 -31.64 17.00 -0.73
CA LEU A 84 -30.59 17.16 0.28
C LEU A 84 -29.29 16.37 -0.03
N SER A 85 -28.21 17.09 -0.37
CA SER A 85 -26.85 16.55 -0.32
C SER A 85 -26.38 16.53 1.13
N SER A 86 -25.80 15.42 1.60
CA SER A 86 -25.03 15.47 2.84
C SER A 86 -23.74 16.23 2.54
N GLY A 87 -23.70 17.53 2.84
CA GLY A 87 -22.51 18.36 2.59
C GLY A 87 -21.24 17.79 3.24
N GLN A 88 -21.38 17.13 4.39
CA GLN A 88 -20.27 16.41 5.04
C GLN A 88 -19.75 15.22 4.21
N LEU A 89 -20.64 14.50 3.53
CA LEU A 89 -20.27 13.37 2.68
C LEU A 89 -19.63 13.84 1.37
N GLN A 90 -20.18 14.88 0.75
CA GLN A 90 -19.58 15.51 -0.42
C GLN A 90 -18.17 16.01 -0.09
N GLN A 91 -17.99 16.71 1.04
CA GLN A 91 -16.68 17.18 1.48
C GLN A 91 -15.70 16.03 1.75
N ALA A 92 -16.16 14.90 2.31
CA ALA A 92 -15.33 13.73 2.51
C ALA A 92 -14.84 13.13 1.18
N TYR A 93 -15.71 13.07 0.16
CA TYR A 93 -15.31 12.63 -1.18
C TYR A 93 -14.38 13.62 -1.89
N GLN A 94 -14.56 14.93 -1.70
CA GLN A 94 -13.62 15.94 -2.20
C GLN A 94 -12.22 15.75 -1.61
N ARG A 95 -12.12 15.56 -0.29
CA ARG A 95 -10.84 15.28 0.38
C ARG A 95 -10.22 13.98 -0.10
N MET A 96 -11.02 12.93 -0.24
CA MET A 96 -10.55 11.66 -0.79
C MET A 96 -9.94 11.86 -2.18
N GLN A 97 -10.66 12.53 -3.08
CA GLN A 97 -10.17 12.81 -4.43
C GLN A 97 -8.87 13.62 -4.39
N GLN A 98 -8.83 14.68 -3.57
CA GLN A 98 -7.65 15.51 -3.42
C GLN A 98 -6.43 14.66 -3.02
N VAL A 99 -6.56 13.84 -1.98
CA VAL A 99 -5.47 12.98 -1.50
C VAL A 99 -5.06 11.91 -2.51
N THR A 100 -6.00 11.30 -3.23
CA THR A 100 -5.69 10.23 -4.20
C THR A 100 -5.08 10.77 -5.50
N SER A 101 -5.48 11.97 -5.92
CA SER A 101 -4.99 12.63 -7.14
C SER A 101 -3.69 13.43 -6.93
N SER A 102 -3.41 13.90 -5.70
CA SER A 102 -2.18 14.62 -5.34
C SER A 102 -1.13 13.72 -4.67
N SER A 103 -1.12 12.43 -5.00
CA SER A 103 -0.16 11.49 -4.43
C SER A 103 1.27 11.90 -4.81
N LEU A 104 2.16 11.93 -3.82
CA LEU A 104 3.59 12.16 -4.04
C LEU A 104 4.24 11.04 -4.86
N VAL A 105 3.62 9.85 -4.87
CA VAL A 105 4.07 8.70 -5.65
C VAL A 105 3.18 8.53 -6.89
N PRO A 106 3.74 8.39 -8.10
CA PRO A 106 2.97 8.11 -9.32
C PRO A 106 2.43 6.68 -9.27
N VAL A 107 1.25 6.50 -8.67
CA VAL A 107 0.67 5.19 -8.34
C VAL A 107 0.55 4.28 -9.56
N ALA A 108 0.17 4.82 -10.73
CA ALA A 108 0.03 4.05 -11.96
C ALA A 108 1.36 3.51 -12.48
N GLU A 109 2.41 4.34 -12.50
CA GLU A 109 3.75 3.91 -12.93
C GLU A 109 4.37 2.95 -11.90
N PHE A 110 4.13 3.17 -10.61
CA PHE A 110 4.57 2.24 -9.57
C PHE A 110 3.88 0.87 -9.70
N GLU A 111 2.57 0.84 -9.96
CA GLU A 111 1.84 -0.40 -10.26
C GLU A 111 2.38 -1.10 -11.52
N LYS A 112 2.67 -0.34 -12.58
CA LYS A 112 3.25 -0.87 -13.81
C LYS A 112 4.60 -1.54 -13.57
N MET A 113 5.51 -0.88 -12.86
CA MET A 113 6.81 -1.46 -12.48
C MET A 113 6.63 -2.74 -11.65
N LEU A 114 5.73 -2.74 -10.66
CA LEU A 114 5.45 -3.93 -9.85
C LEU A 114 4.92 -5.10 -10.70
N ASN A 115 4.06 -4.83 -11.68
CA ASN A 115 3.56 -5.86 -12.60
C ASN A 115 4.67 -6.39 -13.51
N THR A 116 5.53 -5.52 -14.06
CA THR A 116 6.70 -5.91 -14.85
C THR A 116 7.63 -6.81 -14.04
N LEU A 117 8.02 -6.37 -12.84
CA LEU A 117 8.89 -7.14 -11.95
C LEU A 117 8.27 -8.49 -11.56
N ASN A 118 6.97 -8.51 -11.27
CA ASN A 118 6.26 -9.74 -10.98
C ASN A 118 6.26 -10.71 -12.18
N HIS A 119 6.09 -10.20 -13.39
CA HIS A 119 6.19 -11.00 -14.61
C HIS A 119 7.57 -11.61 -14.77
N ASP A 120 8.63 -10.80 -14.65
CA ASP A 120 10.02 -11.26 -14.79
C ASP A 120 10.39 -12.32 -13.75
N ILE A 121 10.01 -12.13 -12.48
CA ILE A 121 10.27 -13.11 -11.42
C ILE A 121 9.57 -14.44 -11.71
N ASN A 122 8.31 -14.39 -12.17
CA ASN A 122 7.58 -15.61 -12.54
C ASN A 122 8.23 -16.32 -13.72
N GLN A 123 8.76 -15.58 -14.71
CA GLN A 123 9.54 -16.17 -15.80
C GLN A 123 10.81 -16.85 -15.29
N VAL A 124 11.55 -16.20 -14.38
CA VAL A 124 12.77 -16.79 -13.80
C VAL A 124 12.43 -18.08 -13.05
N TYR A 125 11.39 -18.08 -12.21
CA TYR A 125 10.96 -19.29 -11.50
C TYR A 125 10.51 -20.40 -12.46
N ALA A 126 9.79 -20.07 -13.53
CA ALA A 126 9.32 -21.02 -14.52
C ALA A 126 10.45 -21.74 -15.26
N VAL A 127 11.62 -21.12 -15.39
CA VAL A 127 12.81 -21.74 -16.00
C VAL A 127 13.70 -22.43 -14.95
N TYR A 128 13.99 -21.73 -13.85
CA TYR A 128 14.97 -22.15 -12.87
C TYR A 128 14.52 -23.35 -12.03
N LEU A 129 13.28 -23.34 -11.52
CA LEU A 129 12.80 -24.38 -10.61
C LEU A 129 12.66 -25.75 -11.27
N PRO A 130 12.09 -25.88 -12.50
CA PRO A 130 12.04 -27.17 -13.17
C PRO A 130 13.44 -27.72 -13.48
N ALA A 131 14.38 -26.87 -13.87
CA ALA A 131 15.76 -27.28 -14.13
C ALA A 131 16.44 -27.82 -12.86
N LEU A 132 16.28 -27.11 -11.74
CA LEU A 132 16.82 -27.52 -10.44
C LEU A 132 16.22 -28.85 -9.96
N LEU A 133 14.89 -29.03 -10.08
CA LEU A 133 14.21 -30.24 -9.64
C LEU A 133 14.55 -31.48 -10.48
N ARG A 134 14.87 -31.31 -11.77
CA ARG A 134 15.32 -32.40 -12.64
C ARG A 134 16.73 -32.89 -12.32
N GLN A 135 17.55 -32.04 -11.71
CA GLN A 135 18.91 -32.39 -11.26
C GLN A 135 18.92 -33.12 -9.90
N ALA A 136 17.77 -33.19 -9.21
CA ALA A 136 17.68 -33.89 -7.93
C ALA A 136 17.82 -35.42 -8.10
N SER A 137 18.39 -36.09 -7.10
CA SER A 137 18.61 -37.55 -7.10
C SER A 137 17.33 -38.36 -7.33
N HIS A 138 16.17 -37.81 -6.96
CA HIS A 138 14.85 -38.38 -7.22
C HIS A 138 13.93 -37.32 -7.84
N PRO A 139 13.93 -37.20 -9.19
CA PRO A 139 13.17 -36.15 -9.86
C PRO A 139 11.66 -36.43 -9.76
N PRO A 140 10.86 -35.47 -9.26
CA PRO A 140 9.41 -35.61 -9.19
C PRO A 140 8.79 -35.61 -10.60
N GLN A 141 7.75 -36.42 -10.81
CA GLN A 141 7.05 -36.56 -12.11
C GLN A 141 5.58 -36.11 -12.04
N GLY A 142 5.03 -35.70 -13.18
CA GLY A 142 3.62 -35.32 -13.32
C GLY A 142 3.20 -34.24 -12.31
N LYS A 143 2.00 -34.37 -11.73
CA LYS A 143 1.45 -33.40 -10.75
C LYS A 143 2.34 -33.14 -9.53
N GLN A 144 3.25 -34.07 -9.21
CA GLN A 144 4.19 -33.90 -8.10
C GLN A 144 5.23 -32.81 -8.38
N ILE A 145 5.58 -32.58 -9.66
CA ILE A 145 6.52 -31.51 -10.04
C ILE A 145 5.91 -30.14 -9.75
N ASP A 146 4.63 -29.93 -10.07
CA ASP A 146 3.96 -28.64 -9.88
C ASP A 146 3.83 -28.27 -8.40
N MET A 147 3.49 -29.26 -7.56
CA MET A 147 3.46 -29.07 -6.11
C MET A 147 4.84 -28.74 -5.55
N ARG A 148 5.88 -29.43 -6.04
CA ARG A 148 7.27 -29.18 -5.64
C ARG A 148 7.75 -27.81 -6.10
N ILE A 149 7.41 -27.37 -7.31
CA ILE A 149 7.73 -26.02 -7.81
C ILE A 149 7.13 -24.96 -6.88
N LYS A 150 5.83 -25.05 -6.57
CA LYS A 150 5.17 -24.08 -5.67
C LYS A 150 5.79 -24.06 -4.28
N SER A 151 6.08 -25.24 -3.73
CA SER A 151 6.72 -25.36 -2.41
C SER A 151 8.14 -24.79 -2.40
N SER A 152 8.95 -25.12 -3.42
CA SER A 152 10.30 -24.58 -3.58
C SER A 152 10.30 -23.07 -3.79
N GLN A 153 9.35 -22.53 -4.55
CA GLN A 153 9.18 -21.08 -4.69
C GLN A 153 8.91 -20.43 -3.33
N ALA A 154 7.92 -20.93 -2.58
CA ALA A 154 7.58 -20.40 -1.26
C ALA A 154 8.78 -20.46 -0.29
N GLN A 155 9.54 -21.56 -0.32
CA GLN A 155 10.76 -21.71 0.47
C GLN A 155 11.84 -20.70 0.06
N MET A 156 12.08 -20.51 -1.25
CA MET A 156 13.07 -19.53 -1.73
C MET A 156 12.68 -18.10 -1.34
N GLU A 157 11.40 -17.74 -1.41
CA GLU A 157 10.93 -16.42 -1.01
C GLU A 157 11.03 -16.20 0.51
N ALA A 158 10.75 -17.23 1.32
CA ALA A 158 10.94 -17.16 2.76
C ALA A 158 12.43 -16.99 3.13
N VAL A 159 13.32 -17.75 2.49
CA VAL A 159 14.78 -17.61 2.66
C VAL A 159 15.24 -16.23 2.24
N MET A 160 14.75 -15.69 1.12
CA MET A 160 15.10 -14.35 0.66
C MET A 160 14.74 -13.26 1.68
N LEU A 161 13.58 -13.38 2.34
CA LEU A 161 13.16 -12.46 3.40
C LEU A 161 13.95 -12.63 4.70
N LEU A 162 14.24 -13.87 5.10
CA LEU A 162 14.81 -14.16 6.43
C LEU A 162 16.34 -14.13 6.44
N SER A 163 16.98 -14.66 5.40
CA SER A 163 18.44 -14.74 5.29
C SER A 163 19.04 -13.70 4.36
N ARG A 164 18.21 -12.79 3.80
CA ARG A 164 18.63 -11.72 2.88
C ARG A 164 19.45 -12.23 1.68
N HIS A 165 19.23 -13.48 1.28
CA HIS A 165 19.95 -14.09 0.18
C HIS A 165 19.09 -14.08 -1.08
N VAL A 166 19.52 -13.36 -2.12
CA VAL A 166 18.83 -13.33 -3.41
C VAL A 166 19.34 -14.47 -4.30
N PRO A 167 18.46 -15.32 -4.87
CA PRO A 167 18.87 -16.41 -5.75
C PRO A 167 19.70 -15.90 -6.94
N PRO A 168 20.85 -16.52 -7.29
CA PRO A 168 21.68 -16.07 -8.41
C PRO A 168 20.95 -15.99 -9.76
N ALA A 169 19.92 -16.81 -9.94
CA ALA A 169 19.05 -16.79 -11.12
C ALA A 169 18.34 -15.44 -11.34
N PHE A 170 18.25 -14.60 -10.30
CA PHE A 170 17.62 -13.29 -10.36
C PHE A 170 18.57 -12.21 -10.87
N MET A 171 19.84 -12.51 -11.17
CA MET A 171 20.83 -11.52 -11.57
C MET A 171 20.32 -10.60 -12.70
N SER A 172 19.83 -11.18 -13.79
CA SER A 172 19.39 -10.40 -14.96
C SER A 172 18.18 -9.53 -14.66
N LEU A 173 17.22 -10.02 -13.85
CA LEU A 173 16.04 -9.24 -13.48
C LEU A 173 16.37 -8.11 -12.52
N VAL A 174 17.30 -8.34 -11.58
CA VAL A 174 17.74 -7.28 -10.64
C VAL A 174 18.49 -6.18 -11.41
N LYS A 175 19.36 -6.54 -12.36
CA LYS A 175 20.01 -5.56 -13.25
C LYS A 175 18.99 -4.74 -14.02
N LYS A 176 18.03 -5.41 -14.68
CA LYS A 176 16.95 -4.74 -15.42
C LYS A 176 16.14 -3.80 -14.51
N LEU A 177 15.81 -4.23 -13.29
CA LEU A 177 15.09 -3.39 -12.32
C LEU A 177 15.82 -2.05 -12.09
N PHE A 178 17.12 -2.09 -11.82
CA PHE A 178 17.91 -0.90 -11.52
C PHE A 178 18.21 -0.02 -12.74
N VAL A 179 18.44 -0.62 -13.90
CA VAL A 179 18.84 0.08 -15.13
C VAL A 179 17.64 0.61 -15.91
N ASP A 180 16.59 -0.19 -16.03
CA ASP A 180 15.46 0.08 -16.94
C ASP A 180 14.18 0.46 -16.18
N ASP A 181 13.80 -0.30 -15.14
CA ASP A 181 12.46 -0.20 -14.56
C ASP A 181 12.32 0.93 -13.52
N LEU A 182 13.38 1.25 -12.77
CA LEU A 182 13.34 2.32 -11.74
C LEU A 182 13.41 3.74 -12.33
N GLY A 183 14.09 3.92 -13.46
CA GLY A 183 14.31 5.23 -14.10
C GLY A 183 13.02 6.01 -14.37
N PRO A 184 11.99 5.42 -15.02
CA PRO A 184 10.73 6.09 -15.31
C PRO A 184 10.00 6.62 -14.08
N ILE A 185 10.01 5.86 -12.97
CA ILE A 185 9.39 6.28 -11.71
C ILE A 185 10.21 7.39 -11.07
N ARG A 186 11.55 7.26 -11.06
CA ARG A 186 12.45 8.27 -10.50
C ARG A 186 12.30 9.62 -11.19
N ALA A 187 12.06 9.64 -12.51
CA ALA A 187 11.88 10.86 -13.29
C ALA A 187 10.58 11.62 -12.96
N GLN A 188 9.57 10.92 -12.40
CA GLN A 188 8.28 11.50 -12.03
C GLN A 188 8.14 11.76 -10.53
N LEU A 189 9.16 11.40 -9.75
CA LEU A 189 9.21 11.59 -8.31
C LEU A 189 10.11 12.77 -7.96
N ASP A 190 9.63 13.59 -7.04
CA ASP A 190 10.46 14.55 -6.31
C ASP A 190 10.89 13.92 -4.97
N PRO A 191 12.16 13.49 -4.81
CA PRO A 191 12.63 12.91 -3.56
C PRO A 191 12.58 13.90 -2.39
N ALA A 192 12.74 15.20 -2.63
CA ALA A 192 12.68 16.20 -1.59
C ALA A 192 11.24 16.35 -1.08
N ALA A 193 10.26 16.44 -1.98
CA ALA A 193 8.86 16.45 -1.59
C ALA A 193 8.45 15.18 -0.82
N LEU A 194 8.97 14.01 -1.20
CA LEU A 194 8.75 12.77 -0.45
C LEU A 194 9.41 12.82 0.94
N PHE A 195 10.64 13.27 1.03
CA PHE A 195 11.40 13.31 2.29
C PHE A 195 10.80 14.30 3.30
N PHE A 196 10.37 15.47 2.84
CA PHE A 196 9.81 16.53 3.68
C PHE A 196 8.28 16.46 3.82
N ALA A 197 7.64 15.41 3.32
CA ALA A 197 6.21 15.23 3.47
C ALA A 197 5.81 15.05 4.95
N ASP A 198 4.61 15.50 5.29
CA ASP A 198 4.05 15.28 6.61
C ASP A 198 3.54 13.84 6.77
N PHE A 199 4.35 13.01 7.45
CA PHE A 199 4.01 11.62 7.78
C PHE A 199 3.39 11.48 9.18
N THR A 200 3.05 12.57 9.86
CA THR A 200 2.46 12.54 11.21
C THR A 200 1.23 11.63 11.28
N ALA A 201 0.41 11.60 10.22
CA ALA A 201 -0.77 10.76 10.13
C ALA A 201 -0.48 9.24 10.06
N LEU A 202 0.72 8.84 9.61
CA LEU A 202 1.12 7.43 9.59
C LEU A 202 1.59 6.93 10.96
N GLY A 203 1.89 7.85 11.87
CA GLY A 203 2.35 7.50 13.22
C GLY A 203 3.74 6.85 13.27
N VAL A 204 4.50 6.90 12.18
CA VAL A 204 5.87 6.35 12.01
C VAL A 204 6.97 7.19 12.67
N GLN A 205 6.61 7.93 13.73
CA GLN A 205 7.54 8.78 14.47
C GLN A 205 8.30 7.92 15.48
N ASP A 206 9.63 7.86 15.32
CA ASP A 206 10.50 7.04 16.17
C ASP A 206 11.36 7.86 17.15
N ASP A 207 11.29 9.20 17.09
CA ASP A 207 12.06 10.06 17.98
C ASP A 207 11.44 10.14 19.39
N LYS A 208 12.31 10.27 20.40
CA LYS A 208 11.91 10.26 21.81
C LYS A 208 10.88 11.33 22.16
N ALA A 209 10.96 12.51 21.54
CA ALA A 209 10.06 13.61 21.85
C ALA A 209 8.65 13.34 21.30
N SER A 210 8.54 12.88 20.05
CA SER A 210 7.27 12.48 19.44
C SER A 210 6.63 11.29 20.16
N LEU A 211 7.42 10.29 20.57
CA LEU A 211 6.94 9.15 21.35
C LEU A 211 6.46 9.58 22.75
N ALA A 212 7.19 10.47 23.43
CA ALA A 212 6.76 11.03 24.72
C ALA A 212 5.48 11.87 24.59
N ALA A 213 5.38 12.71 23.55
CA ALA A 213 4.18 13.49 23.24
C ALA A 213 2.97 12.62 22.87
N ARG A 214 3.20 11.42 22.33
CA ARG A 214 2.16 10.40 22.09
C ARG A 214 1.75 9.72 23.40
N ALA A 215 2.71 9.33 24.23
CA ALA A 215 2.46 8.68 25.52
C ALA A 215 1.67 9.61 26.46
N ALA A 216 2.02 10.90 26.51
CA ALA A 216 1.36 11.93 27.31
C ALA A 216 -0.12 12.15 26.94
N ARG A 217 -0.56 11.75 25.74
CA ARG A 217 -1.95 11.84 25.27
C ARG A 217 -2.81 10.62 25.67
N ASN A 218 -2.57 10.07 26.86
CA ASN A 218 -3.24 8.85 27.38
C ASN A 218 -3.18 7.68 26.37
N GLY A 219 -1.96 7.28 25.98
CA GLY A 219 -1.71 6.01 25.31
C GLY A 219 -2.17 5.88 23.84
N GLY A 220 -2.56 6.96 23.19
CA GLY A 220 -2.89 6.93 21.77
C GLY A 220 -2.61 8.27 21.11
N GLY A 221 -1.87 8.26 20.02
CA GLY A 221 -1.71 9.43 19.16
C GLY A 221 -3.04 9.90 18.57
N PRO A 222 -3.00 10.95 17.72
CA PRO A 222 -4.18 11.36 16.96
C PRO A 222 -4.75 10.16 16.19
N TYR A 223 -6.05 9.91 16.34
CA TYR A 223 -6.75 8.92 15.54
C TYR A 223 -7.25 9.58 14.27
N TYR A 224 -7.16 8.90 13.13
CA TYR A 224 -7.61 9.46 11.86
C TYR A 224 -8.84 8.73 11.33
N ASP A 225 -9.80 9.51 10.84
CA ASP A 225 -10.93 9.00 10.09
C ASP A 225 -10.42 8.37 8.78
N SER A 226 -10.69 7.09 8.58
CA SER A 226 -10.25 6.37 7.39
C SER A 226 -10.88 6.85 6.08
N PHE A 227 -12.02 7.52 6.15
CA PHE A 227 -12.77 8.01 5.01
C PHE A 227 -12.56 9.51 4.80
N LYS A 228 -12.75 10.32 5.84
CA LYS A 228 -12.58 11.78 5.79
C LYS A 228 -11.11 12.22 5.83
N ARG A 229 -10.19 11.34 6.26
CA ARG A 229 -8.76 11.60 6.45
C ARG A 229 -8.49 12.81 7.36
N VAL A 230 -9.25 12.93 8.43
CA VAL A 230 -9.08 13.97 9.46
C VAL A 230 -8.86 13.37 10.83
N GLU A 231 -8.15 14.10 11.68
CA GLU A 231 -8.01 13.75 13.08
C GLU A 231 -9.39 13.71 13.77
N LEU A 232 -9.62 12.63 14.50
CA LEU A 232 -10.82 12.36 15.27
C LEU A 232 -10.69 12.94 16.68
N GLN A 233 -11.65 13.77 17.06
CA GLN A 233 -11.67 14.44 18.36
C GLN A 233 -12.32 13.56 19.43
N ARG A 234 -11.58 13.24 20.49
CA ARG A 234 -12.10 12.43 21.62
C ARG A 234 -13.09 13.24 22.46
N GLY A 235 -14.22 12.64 22.82
CA GLY A 235 -14.97 12.98 24.03
C GLY A 235 -15.65 14.35 24.11
N THR A 236 -15.94 15.04 23.00
CA THR A 236 -16.78 16.25 23.08
C THR A 236 -18.25 15.88 23.32
N ARG A 237 -18.94 16.63 24.20
CA ARG A 237 -20.39 16.47 24.40
C ARG A 237 -21.10 16.65 23.05
N GLY A 238 -21.71 15.58 22.54
CA GLY A 238 -22.34 15.57 21.20
C GLY A 238 -21.52 14.88 20.09
N ALA A 239 -20.36 14.30 20.40
CA ALA A 239 -19.55 13.56 19.43
C ALA A 239 -20.32 12.37 18.83
N LYS A 240 -20.22 12.23 17.50
CA LYS A 240 -20.80 11.11 16.76
C LYS A 240 -20.10 9.80 17.18
N PRO A 241 -20.82 8.66 17.20
CA PRO A 241 -20.18 7.38 17.49
C PRO A 241 -19.10 7.08 16.45
N TRP A 242 -17.98 6.51 16.90
CA TRP A 242 -16.95 6.00 16.00
C TRP A 242 -17.24 4.56 15.64
N ARG A 243 -16.85 4.19 14.43
CA ARG A 243 -16.82 2.81 13.96
C ARG A 243 -15.38 2.32 13.96
N ARG A 244 -15.15 1.13 14.50
CA ARG A 244 -13.86 0.43 14.43
C ARG A 244 -13.99 -0.79 13.55
N CYS A 245 -13.02 -1.03 12.69
CA CYS A 245 -13.00 -2.26 11.92
C CYS A 245 -12.76 -3.45 12.85
N VAL A 246 -13.53 -4.54 12.68
CA VAL A 246 -13.36 -5.77 13.48
C VAL A 246 -12.08 -6.55 13.13
N ARG A 247 -11.43 -6.24 12.00
CA ARG A 247 -10.23 -6.94 11.49
C ARG A 247 -8.94 -6.16 11.67
N CYS A 248 -8.99 -4.82 11.70
CA CYS A 248 -7.81 -3.96 11.73
C CYS A 248 -8.07 -2.73 12.62
N PRO A 249 -7.04 -1.97 13.04
CA PRO A 249 -7.23 -0.84 13.97
C PRO A 249 -7.84 0.41 13.33
N THR A 250 -8.35 0.31 12.09
CA THR A 250 -8.92 1.44 11.35
C THR A 250 -10.20 1.96 12.00
N LEU A 251 -10.34 3.29 12.06
CA LEU A 251 -11.48 4.00 12.60
C LEU A 251 -12.20 4.83 11.53
N MET A 252 -13.46 5.13 11.76
CA MET A 252 -14.27 6.04 10.93
C MET A 252 -15.29 6.72 11.82
N GLU A 253 -15.37 8.05 11.79
CA GLU A 253 -16.45 8.80 12.41
C GLU A 253 -17.70 8.69 11.53
N ASP A 254 -18.86 8.50 12.14
CA ASP A 254 -20.08 8.17 11.43
C ASP A 254 -20.46 9.18 10.32
N VAL A 255 -20.55 8.70 9.07
CA VAL A 255 -21.04 9.46 7.90
C VAL A 255 -22.40 8.93 7.40
N SER A 256 -23.34 8.79 8.34
CA SER A 256 -24.79 9.06 8.16
C SER A 256 -25.58 8.27 7.10
N PRO A 257 -26.93 8.42 7.02
CA PRO A 257 -27.85 7.30 7.13
C PRO A 257 -28.24 6.77 5.75
N ASN A 258 -28.53 5.47 5.69
CA ASN A 258 -28.96 4.77 4.49
C ASN A 258 -30.16 5.50 3.85
N ARG A 259 -29.99 6.08 2.66
CA ARG A 259 -31.08 6.70 1.89
C ARG A 259 -31.27 5.93 0.57
N PRO A 260 -32.52 5.62 0.18
CA PRO A 260 -32.81 5.06 -1.13
C PRO A 260 -32.25 5.97 -2.24
N GLY A 261 -31.61 5.40 -3.26
CA GLY A 261 -31.10 6.13 -4.43
C GLY A 261 -29.64 6.63 -4.35
N VAL A 262 -28.97 6.54 -3.20
CA VAL A 262 -27.54 6.90 -3.03
C VAL A 262 -26.66 5.71 -2.64
N THR A 263 -27.11 4.49 -2.97
CA THR A 263 -26.48 3.23 -2.53
C THR A 263 -25.00 3.14 -2.93
N TYR A 264 -24.64 3.58 -4.13
CA TYR A 264 -23.25 3.51 -4.61
C TYR A 264 -22.36 4.55 -3.91
N VAL A 265 -22.91 5.72 -3.52
CA VAL A 265 -22.23 6.76 -2.73
C VAL A 265 -21.97 6.29 -1.29
N LEU A 266 -22.82 5.43 -0.76
CA LEU A 266 -22.69 4.88 0.60
C LEU A 266 -21.93 3.54 0.64
N ALA A 267 -21.81 2.85 -0.50
CA ALA A 267 -21.17 1.52 -0.57
C ALA A 267 -19.73 1.50 0.00
N PRO A 268 -18.86 2.51 -0.25
CA PRO A 268 -17.51 2.52 0.31
C PRO A 268 -17.45 2.61 1.84
N GLN A 269 -18.52 3.06 2.49
CA GLN A 269 -18.58 3.16 3.95
C GLN A 269 -19.08 1.87 4.62
N ARG A 270 -19.54 0.87 3.85
CA ARG A 270 -20.11 -0.38 4.42
C ARG A 270 -19.06 -1.33 4.96
N LYS A 271 -17.84 -1.28 4.42
CA LYS A 271 -16.72 -2.13 4.80
C LYS A 271 -15.47 -1.29 4.98
N CYS A 272 -14.60 -1.72 5.88
CA CYS A 272 -13.26 -1.17 5.96
C CYS A 272 -12.49 -1.48 4.68
N SER A 273 -11.49 -0.66 4.34
CA SER A 273 -10.58 -0.91 3.22
C SER A 273 -9.84 -2.26 3.31
N CYS A 274 -9.71 -2.84 4.51
CA CYS A 274 -9.19 -4.21 4.69
C CYS A 274 -10.21 -5.34 4.45
N GLY A 275 -11.44 -4.99 4.03
CA GLY A 275 -12.58 -5.91 3.85
C GLY A 275 -13.35 -6.26 5.14
N GLY A 276 -12.89 -5.82 6.31
CA GLY A 276 -13.56 -6.11 7.58
C GLY A 276 -14.87 -5.32 7.76
N SER A 277 -15.78 -5.87 8.57
CA SER A 277 -17.00 -5.16 8.99
C SER A 277 -16.68 -4.04 9.99
N TRP A 278 -17.57 -3.06 10.08
CA TRP A 278 -17.52 -2.00 11.08
C TRP A 278 -18.29 -2.41 12.33
N GLY A 279 -17.65 -2.34 13.49
CA GLY A 279 -18.30 -2.38 14.81
C GLY A 279 -18.45 -0.97 15.36
N LEU A 280 -19.55 -0.69 16.06
CA LEU A 280 -19.77 0.58 16.73
C LEU A 280 -19.00 0.61 18.06
N LEU A 281 -18.24 1.67 18.30
CA LEU A 281 -17.60 1.90 19.60
C LEU A 281 -18.61 2.57 20.55
N THR A 282 -18.69 2.06 21.78
CA THR A 282 -19.39 2.76 22.87
C THR A 282 -18.55 3.97 23.29
N LYS A 283 -19.21 5.05 23.73
CA LYS A 283 -18.62 6.41 23.88
C LYS A 283 -17.33 6.50 24.71
N ASP A 284 -16.96 5.44 25.44
CA ASP A 284 -15.82 5.42 26.35
C ASP A 284 -14.81 4.27 26.12
N LYS A 285 -15.02 3.42 25.10
CA LYS A 285 -14.13 2.26 24.84
C LYS A 285 -13.53 2.29 23.44
N MET A 286 -12.20 2.35 23.40
CA MET A 286 -11.38 2.25 22.18
C MET A 286 -11.06 0.81 21.77
N VAL A 287 -11.61 -0.15 22.51
CA VAL A 287 -11.49 -1.59 22.27
C VAL A 287 -12.91 -2.16 22.16
N LEU A 288 -13.09 -3.07 21.21
CA LEU A 288 -14.35 -3.83 21.09
C LEU A 288 -14.51 -4.75 22.29
#